data_AF-A0A7Y0S4X9-F1
#
_entry.id   AF-A0A7Y0S4X9-F1
#
_cell.length_a   1.000
_cell.length_b   1.000
_cell.length_c   1.000
_cell.angle_alpha   90.00
_cell.angle_beta   90.00
_cell.angle_gamma   90.00
#
_symmetry.space_group_name_H-M   'P 1'
#
loop_
_entity.id
_entity.type
_entity.pdbx_description
1 polymer ?
#
loop_
_entity_poly.entity_id
_entity_poly.type
_entity_poly.pdbx_seq_one_letter_code
_entity_poly.pdbx_strand_id
1 'polypeptide(L)' 'MAAYSLTQEQKIQGLEKLKQVKANLKESRLRTLLSDRAVLVEKGENSQSTIEQSKLKRQIKLIDLEASRLKQRWN' A
#
# COMPACT_ATOMS: atom_id res chain seq x y z
N MET A 1 -40.74 -2.47 -18.98
CA MET A 1 -39.28 -2.71 -18.86
C MET A 1 -39.04 -3.50 -17.58
N ALA A 2 -38.60 -4.76 -17.69
CA ALA A 2 -38.33 -5.60 -16.52
C ALA A 2 -37.08 -5.08 -15.79
N ALA A 3 -37.19 -4.83 -14.49
CA ALA A 3 -36.05 -4.46 -13.65
C ALA A 3 -35.20 -5.72 -13.41
N TYR A 4 -34.07 -5.84 -14.13
CA TYR A 4 -33.11 -6.92 -13.92
C TYR A 4 -32.32 -6.66 -12.63
N SER A 5 -32.88 -7.04 -11.49
CA SER A 5 -32.14 -7.05 -10.23
C SER A 5 -31.18 -8.25 -10.21
N LEU A 6 -29.95 -8.04 -9.75
CA LEU A 6 -28.98 -9.12 -9.59
C LEU A 6 -29.53 -10.20 -8.65
N THR A 7 -29.31 -11.47 -9.01
CA THR A 7 -29.60 -12.60 -8.12
C THR A 7 -28.72 -12.53 -6.87
N GLN A 8 -29.14 -13.20 -5.79
CA GLN A 8 -28.39 -13.21 -4.54
C GLN A 8 -26.96 -13.77 -4.73
N GLU A 9 -26.81 -14.79 -5.56
CA GLU A 9 -25.51 -15.35 -5.94
C GLU A 9 -24.62 -14.34 -6.67
N GLN A 10 -25.18 -13.59 -7.64
CA GLN A 10 -24.45 -12.55 -8.36
C GLN A 10 -23.98 -11.42 -7.42
N LYS A 11 -24.81 -11.06 -6.43
CA LYS A 11 -24.45 -10.08 -5.40
C LYS A 11 -23.29 -10.59 -4.53
N ILE A 12 -23.33 -11.84 -4.09
CA ILE A 12 -22.26 -12.46 -3.28
C ILE A 12 -20.95 -12.50 -4.08
N GLN A 13 -20.99 -12.97 -5.32
CA GLN A 13 -19.82 -13.00 -6.20
C GLN A 13 -19.24 -11.60 -6.43
N GLY A 14 -20.09 -10.58 -6.60
CA GLY A 14 -19.67 -9.19 -6.71
C GLY A 14 -18.95 -8.69 -5.46
N LEU A 15 -19.49 -8.99 -4.27
CA LEU A 15 -18.87 -8.60 -3.00
C LEU A 15 -17.52 -9.31 -2.79
N GLU A 16 -17.42 -10.59 -3.12
CA GLU A 16 -16.16 -11.35 -3.05
C GLU A 16 -15.10 -10.76 -4.00
N LYS A 17 -15.47 -10.45 -5.24
CA LYS A 17 -14.57 -9.77 -6.19
C LYS A 17 -14.12 -8.41 -5.66
N LEU A 18 -15.02 -7.62 -5.05
CA LEU A 18 -14.67 -6.34 -4.45
C LEU A 18 -13.68 -6.48 -3.30
N LYS A 19 -13.87 -7.47 -2.42
CA LYS A 19 -12.90 -7.79 -1.35
C LYS A 19 -11.54 -8.16 -1.93
N GLN A 20 -11.51 -8.98 -2.98
CA GLN A 20 -10.27 -9.42 -3.62
C GLN A 20 -9.53 -8.25 -4.28
N VAL A 21 -10.22 -7.38 -5.02
CA VAL A 21 -9.62 -6.19 -5.62
C VAL A 21 -9.07 -5.25 -4.54
N LYS A 22 -9.80 -5.07 -3.43
CA LYS A 22 -9.31 -4.32 -2.27
C LYS A 22 -8.08 -4.99 -1.63
N ALA A 23 -8.02 -6.31 -1.52
CA ALA A 23 -6.80 -6.97 -1.02
C ALA A 23 -5.60 -6.72 -1.96
N ASN A 24 -5.80 -6.91 -3.27
CA ASN A 24 -4.75 -6.77 -4.27
C ASN A 24 -4.19 -5.34 -4.33
N LEU A 25 -5.05 -4.33 -4.30
CA LEU A 25 -4.61 -2.93 -4.29
C LEU A 25 -3.86 -2.56 -3.01
N LYS A 26 -4.27 -3.11 -1.84
CA LYS A 26 -3.55 -2.94 -0.56
C LYS A 26 -2.13 -3.47 -0.69
N GLU A 27 -2.01 -4.71 -1.13
CA GLU A 27 -0.73 -5.40 -1.25
C GLU A 27 0.18 -4.73 -2.26
N SER A 28 -0.33 -4.38 -3.44
CA SER A 28 0.44 -3.70 -4.47
C SER A 28 1.05 -2.40 -3.95
N ARG A 29 0.23 -1.53 -3.33
CA ARG A 29 0.70 -0.28 -2.76
C ARG A 29 1.71 -0.50 -1.62
N LEU A 30 1.47 -1.49 -0.77
CA LEU A 30 2.38 -1.81 0.32
C LEU A 30 3.75 -2.32 -0.19
N ARG A 31 3.77 -3.14 -1.24
CA ARG A 31 5.00 -3.61 -1.89
C ARG A 31 5.80 -2.44 -2.47
N THR A 32 5.14 -1.48 -3.14
CA THR A 32 5.81 -0.27 -3.63
C THR A 32 6.48 0.50 -2.50
N LEU A 33 5.75 0.77 -1.41
CA LEU A 33 6.30 1.48 -0.26
C LEU A 33 7.50 0.76 0.38
N LEU A 34 7.44 -0.57 0.51
CA LEU A 34 8.55 -1.36 1.03
C LEU A 34 9.77 -1.35 0.10
N SER A 35 9.55 -1.37 -1.21
CA SER A 35 10.61 -1.25 -2.21
C SER A 35 11.29 0.12 -2.14
N ASP A 36 10.50 1.20 -2.10
CA ASP A 36 11.02 2.57 -1.98
C ASP A 36 11.83 2.74 -0.69
N ARG A 37 11.35 2.16 0.41
CA ARG A 37 12.08 2.11 1.69
C ARG A 37 13.43 1.43 1.53
N ALA A 38 13.49 0.26 0.91
CA ALA A 38 14.74 -0.48 0.72
C ALA A 38 15.77 0.35 -0.07
N VAL A 39 15.33 1.01 -1.15
CA VAL A 39 16.18 1.90 -1.95
C VAL A 39 16.72 3.07 -1.12
N LEU A 40 15.90 3.68 -0.26
CA LEU A 40 16.36 4.79 0.59
C LEU A 40 17.32 4.33 1.69
N VAL A 41 17.12 3.13 2.22
CA VAL A 41 18.04 2.51 3.20
C VAL A 41 19.40 2.29 2.54
N GLU A 42 19.43 1.65 1.36
CA GLU A 42 20.66 1.41 0.61
C GLU A 42 21.39 2.72 0.25
N LYS A 43 20.65 3.75 -0.20
CA LYS A 43 21.22 5.08 -0.43
C LYS A 43 21.82 5.69 0.84
N GLY A 44 21.19 5.46 1.99
CA GLY A 44 21.64 5.98 3.28
C GLY A 44 22.91 5.29 3.76
N GLU A 45 22.99 3.97 3.59
CA GLU A 45 24.16 3.16 3.94
C GLU A 45 25.38 3.51 3.09
N ASN A 46 25.16 3.86 1.81
CA ASN A 46 26.22 4.24 0.88
C ASN A 46 26.60 5.73 0.93
N SER A 47 25.82 6.58 1.60
CA SER A 47 26.12 8.01 1.70
C SER A 47 27.13 8.31 2.81
N GLN A 48 28.16 9.09 2.50
CA GLN A 48 29.13 9.60 3.48
C GLN A 48 28.69 10.93 4.13
N SER A 49 27.58 11.51 3.68
CA SER A 49 27.09 12.80 4.17
C SER A 49 26.08 12.62 5.30
N THR A 50 26.43 13.07 6.50
CA THR A 50 25.52 13.04 7.67
C THR A 50 24.21 13.80 7.40
N ILE A 51 24.27 14.88 6.62
CA ILE A 51 23.09 15.67 6.25
C ILE A 51 22.18 14.86 5.34
N GLU A 52 22.76 14.16 4.35
CA GLU A 52 22.01 13.32 3.42
C GLU A 52 21.41 12.11 4.13
N GLN A 53 22.18 11.42 4.99
CA GLN A 53 21.66 10.34 5.83
C GLN A 53 20.48 10.80 6.70
N SER A 54 20.55 12.01 7.27
CA SER A 54 19.45 12.57 8.05
C SER A 54 18.20 12.84 7.20
N LYS A 55 18.36 13.35 5.97
CA LYS A 55 17.25 13.53 5.01
C LYS A 55 16.62 12.19 4.63
N LEU A 56 17.43 11.18 4.32
CA LEU A 56 16.97 9.84 3.96
C LEU A 56 16.22 9.17 5.12
N LYS A 57 16.72 9.29 6.35
CA LYS A 57 16.01 8.81 7.56
C LYS A 57 14.62 9.44 7.72
N ARG A 58 14.48 10.74 7.43
CA ARG A 58 13.17 11.42 7.47
C ARG A 58 12.23 10.86 6.39
N GLN A 59 12.73 10.64 5.17
CA GLN A 59 11.94 10.07 4.09
C GLN A 59 11.47 8.64 4.41
N ILE A 60 12.37 7.80 4.94
CA ILE A 60 12.02 6.44 5.41
C ILE A 60 10.89 6.50 6.44
N LYS A 61 10.98 7.40 7.43
CA LYS A 61 9.95 7.56 8.45
C LYS A 61 8.59 7.94 7.86
N LEU A 62 8.55 8.75 6.81
CA LEU A 62 7.31 9.09 6.12
C LEU A 62 6.70 7.88 5.40
N ILE A 63 7.53 7.07 4.74
CA ILE A 63 7.10 5.82 4.10
C ILE A 63 6.53 4.84 5.13
N ASP A 64 7.23 4.65 6.26
CA ASP A 64 6.77 3.76 7.34
C ASP A 64 5.40 4.21 7.89
N LEU A 65 5.20 5.51 8.02
CA LEU A 65 3.94 6.10 8.47
C LEU A 65 2.82 5.94 7.43
N GLU A 66 3.11 6.11 6.13
CA GLU A 66 2.15 5.84 5.06
C GLU A 66 1.75 4.36 5.03
N ALA A 67 2.72 3.45 5.14
CA ALA A 67 2.47 2.01 5.18
C ALA A 67 1.60 1.62 6.38
N SER A 68 1.85 2.21 7.56
CA SER A 68 1.03 2.01 8.76
C SER A 68 -0.42 2.48 8.55
N ARG A 69 -0.60 3.70 8.00
CA ARG A 69 -1.93 4.24 7.68
C ARG A 69 -2.68 3.39 6.65
N LEU A 70 -1.98 2.88 5.63
CA LEU A 70 -2.56 1.99 4.64
C LEU A 70 -3.06 0.68 5.28
N LYS A 71 -2.26 0.09 6.18
CA LYS A 71 -2.66 -1.10 6.94
C LYS A 71 -3.89 -0.83 7.79
N GLN A 72 -3.96 0.30 8.49
CA GLN A 72 -5.11 0.68 9.33
C GLN A 72 -6.39 0.94 8.52
N ARG A 73 -6.30 1.69 7.42
CA ARG A 73 -7.47 2.04 6.59
C ARG A 73 -8.09 0.83 5.87
N TRP A 74 -7.28 -0.20 5.63
CA TRP A 74 -7.68 -1.39 4.88
C TRP A 74 -7.64 -2.66 5.75
N ASN A 75 -7.55 -2.51 7.07
CA ASN A 75 -8.03 -3.51 8.03
C ASN A 75 -9.55 -3.39 8.16
#